data_AF-A0A4R2RQB6-F1
#
_entry.id   AF-A0A4R2RQB6-F1
#
_cell.length_a   1.000
_cell.length_b   1.000
_cell.length_c   1.000
_cell.angle_alpha   90.00
_cell.angle_beta   90.00
_cell.angle_gamma   90.00
#
_symmetry.space_group_name_H-M   'P 1'
#
loop_
_entity.id
_entity.type
_entity.pdbx_description
1 polymer ?
#
loop_
_entity_poly.entity_id
_entity_poly.type
_entity_poly.pdbx_seq_one_letter_code
_entity_poly.pdbx_strand_id
1 'polypeptide(L)' 'MPKQTIAFEVDDNLTVDQTLAAFAEAMKLADVPLAEILAPVLSDLSLDVAIDQDQLLDALYAATAPADAGSPEANEGEGQ' A
#
# COMPACT_ATOMS: atom_id res chain seq x y z
N MET A 1 -17.54 -7.24 -10.54
CA MET A 1 -16.32 -7.53 -11.32
C MET A 1 -15.75 -8.84 -10.82
N PRO A 2 -15.27 -9.76 -11.68
CA PRO A 2 -14.65 -10.99 -11.20
C PRO A 2 -13.43 -10.62 -10.33
N LYS A 3 -13.33 -11.21 -9.13
CA LYS A 3 -12.13 -11.08 -8.29
C LYS A 3 -10.99 -11.78 -9.01
N GLN A 4 -10.11 -11.01 -9.65
CA GLN A 4 -8.91 -11.55 -10.25
C GLN A 4 -8.01 -12.02 -9.10
N THR A 5 -7.84 -13.34 -8.98
CA THR A 5 -7.00 -13.91 -7.94
C THR A 5 -5.56 -13.84 -8.42
N ILE A 6 -4.73 -13.07 -7.73
CA ILE A 6 -3.30 -13.02 -8.00
C ILE A 6 -2.68 -14.12 -7.15
N ALA A 7 -2.13 -15.14 -7.81
CA ALA A 7 -1.37 -16.19 -7.16
C ALA A 7 0.08 -15.75 -7.02
N PHE A 8 0.60 -15.78 -5.80
CA PHE A 8 2.02 -15.61 -5.51
C PHE A 8 2.51 -16.88 -4.82
N GLU A 9 3.62 -17.43 -5.32
CA GLU A 9 4.27 -18.61 -4.76
C GLU A 9 5.71 -18.25 -4.40
N VAL A 10 6.19 -18.78 -3.28
CA VAL A 10 7.58 -18.63 -2.86
C VAL A 10 8.42 -19.65 -3.65
N ASP A 11 9.45 -19.15 -4.34
CA ASP A 11 10.42 -19.98 -5.05
C ASP A 11 11.71 -20.06 -4.22
N ASP A 12 12.03 -21.27 -3.74
CA ASP A 12 13.22 -21.55 -2.92
C ASP A 12 14.55 -21.28 -3.66
N ASN A 13 14.52 -21.06 -4.98
CA ASN A 13 15.70 -20.68 -5.76
C ASN A 13 15.97 -19.16 -5.73
N LEU A 14 15.04 -18.36 -5.21
CA LEU A 14 15.19 -16.91 -5.11
C LEU A 14 15.82 -16.50 -3.79
N THR A 15 16.58 -15.41 -3.81
CA THR A 15 16.99 -14.73 -2.57
C THR A 15 15.78 -14.07 -1.91
N VAL A 16 15.92 -13.67 -0.65
CA VAL A 16 14.90 -12.90 0.06
C VAL A 16 14.55 -11.61 -0.70
N ASP A 17 15.56 -10.84 -1.13
CA ASP A 17 15.35 -9.60 -1.89
C ASP A 17 14.58 -9.84 -3.20
N GLN A 18 14.90 -10.93 -3.92
CA GLN A 18 14.21 -11.30 -5.16
C GLN A 18 12.76 -11.73 -4.89
N THR A 19 12.52 -12.44 -3.79
CA THR A 19 11.18 -12.84 -3.35
C THR A 19 10.34 -11.62 -2.99
N LEU A 20 10.92 -10.66 -2.24
CA LEU A 20 10.25 -9.42 -1.86
C LEU A 20 9.95 -8.53 -3.07
N ALA A 21 10.87 -8.43 -4.02
CA ALA A 21 10.64 -7.72 -5.27
C ALA A 21 9.49 -8.35 -6.07
N ALA A 22 9.49 -9.68 -6.22
CA ALA A 22 8.41 -10.40 -6.91
C ALA A 22 7.05 -10.22 -6.21
N PHE A 23 7.04 -10.26 -4.87
CA PHE A 23 5.85 -10.03 -4.07
C PHE A 23 5.31 -8.60 -4.22
N ALA A 24 6.20 -7.60 -4.20
CA ALA A 24 5.82 -6.20 -4.41
C ALA A 24 5.20 -5.98 -5.80
N GLU A 25 5.78 -6.58 -6.85
CA GLU A 25 5.21 -6.53 -8.21
C GLU A 25 3.85 -7.22 -8.29
N ALA A 26 3.68 -8.39 -7.66
CA ALA A 26 2.39 -9.07 -7.59
C ALA A 26 1.35 -8.22 -6.82
N MET A 27 1.75 -7.53 -5.76
CA MET A 27 0.88 -6.67 -4.99
C MET A 27 0.44 -5.44 -5.78
N LYS A 28 1.31 -4.82 -6.56
CA LYS A 28 0.96 -3.68 -7.44
C LYS A 28 -0.15 -4.02 -8.43
N LEU A 29 -0.21 -5.27 -8.89
CA LEU A 29 -1.28 -5.73 -9.78
C LEU A 29 -2.64 -5.80 -9.07
N ALA A 30 -2.66 -5.95 -7.73
CA ALA A 30 -3.88 -5.95 -6.92
C ALA A 30 -4.22 -4.56 -6.40
N ASP A 31 -3.25 -3.86 -5.83
CA ASP A 31 -3.39 -2.60 -5.12
C ASP A 31 -2.05 -1.84 -5.14
N VAL A 32 -1.95 -0.86 -6.04
CA VAL A 32 -0.74 -0.04 -6.20
C VAL A 32 -0.41 0.75 -4.93
N PRO A 33 -1.35 1.53 -4.34
CA PRO A 33 -1.07 2.26 -3.10
C PRO A 33 -0.55 1.39 -1.96
N LEU A 34 -1.15 0.22 -1.76
CA LEU A 34 -0.72 -0.70 -0.71
C LEU A 34 0.68 -1.25 -0.98
N ALA A 35 0.98 -1.60 -2.23
CA ALA A 35 2.30 -2.10 -2.62
C ALA A 35 3.40 -1.06 -2.44
N GLU A 36 3.13 0.21 -2.75
CA GLU A 36 4.09 1.30 -2.56
C GLU A 36 4.44 1.54 -1.09
N ILE A 37 3.50 1.27 -0.18
CA ILE A 37 3.73 1.38 1.28
C ILE A 37 4.45 0.15 1.83
N LEU A 38 3.98 -1.06 1.48
CA LEU A 38 4.46 -2.28 2.12
C LEU A 38 5.80 -2.76 1.57
N ALA A 39 6.11 -2.53 0.29
CA ALA A 39 7.38 -2.96 -0.30
C ALA A 39 8.63 -2.46 0.45
N PRO A 40 8.79 -1.15 0.73
CA PRO A 40 9.95 -0.67 1.49
C PRO A 40 9.98 -1.24 2.93
N VAL A 41 8.82 -1.33 3.59
CA VAL A 41 8.71 -1.87 4.96
C VAL A 41 9.16 -3.33 5.03
N LEU A 42 8.77 -4.15 4.04
CA LEU A 42 9.19 -5.54 3.96
C LEU A 42 10.69 -5.67 3.69
N SER A 43 11.25 -4.77 2.88
CA SER A 43 12.69 -4.69 2.67
C SER A 43 13.41 -4.35 3.99
N ASP A 44 12.94 -3.35 4.71
CA ASP A 44 13.50 -2.94 6.00
C ASP A 44 13.43 -4.07 7.04
N LEU A 45 12.30 -4.79 7.11
CA LEU A 45 12.14 -5.99 7.94
C LEU A 45 13.19 -7.06 7.63
N SER A 46 13.44 -7.32 6.35
CA SER A 46 14.41 -8.35 5.95
C SER A 46 15.85 -8.00 6.32
N LEU A 47 16.13 -6.72 6.56
CA LEU A 47 17.42 -6.18 6.96
C LEU A 47 17.52 -5.93 8.47
N ASP A 48 16.53 -6.38 9.26
CA ASP A 48 16.41 -6.10 10.70
C ASP A 48 16.43 -4.59 11.03
N VAL A 49 15.96 -3.76 10.09
CA VAL A 49 15.82 -2.32 10.30
C VAL A 49 14.55 -2.05 11.11
N ALA A 50 14.68 -1.22 12.15
CA ALA A 50 13.54 -0.85 12.98
C ALA A 50 12.52 -0.04 12.19
N ILE A 51 11.24 -0.38 12.35
CA ILE A 51 10.12 0.26 11.67
C ILE A 51 9.42 1.21 12.62
N ASP A 52 9.16 2.42 12.14
CA ASP A 52 8.24 3.34 12.79
C ASP A 52 6.81 2.88 12.52
N GLN A 53 6.20 2.25 13.53
CA GLN A 53 4.85 1.69 13.43
C GLN A 53 3.79 2.78 13.28
N ASP A 54 4.00 3.96 13.87
CA ASP A 54 3.06 5.07 13.77
C ASP A 54 3.06 5.61 12.34
N GLN A 55 4.26 5.81 11.76
CA GLN A 55 4.39 6.24 10.36
C GLN A 55 3.81 5.22 9.37
N LEU A 56 4.01 3.92 9.62
CA LEU A 56 3.41 2.86 8.80
C LEU A 56 1.88 2.90 8.85
N LEU A 57 1.30 3.02 10.05
CA LEU A 57 -0.15 3.11 10.22
C LEU A 57 -0.72 4.34 9.52
N ASP A 58 -0.10 5.50 9.68
CA ASP A 58 -0.51 6.74 9.00
C ASP A 58 -0.50 6.59 7.47
N ALA A 59 0.55 5.96 6.92
CA ALA A 59 0.64 5.70 5.49
C ALA A 59 -0.47 4.77 5.01
N LEU A 60 -0.75 3.68 5.74
CA LEU A 60 -1.83 2.73 5.41
C LEU A 60 -3.21 3.39 5.46
N TYR A 61 -3.46 4.24 6.46
CA TYR A 61 -4.70 5.01 6.50
C TYR A 61 -4.81 5.98 5.33
N ALA A 62 -3.73 6.67 4.97
CA ALA A 62 -3.75 7.59 3.83
C ALA A 62 -4.01 6.89 2.48
N ALA A 63 -3.46 5.69 2.27
CA ALA A 63 -3.66 4.92 1.04
C ALA A 63 -5.05 4.25 0.94
N THR A 64 -5.66 3.91 2.07
CA THR A 64 -6.98 3.26 2.11
C THR A 64 -8.13 4.22 2.40
N ALA A 65 -7.82 5.48 2.71
CA ALA A 65 -8.81 6.54 2.84
C ALA A 65 -9.60 6.64 1.52
N PRO A 66 -10.94 6.71 1.58
CA PRO A 66 -11.73 7.02 0.39
C PRO A 66 -11.19 8.33 -0.18
N ALA A 67 -10.76 8.32 -1.45
CA ALA A 67 -10.51 9.54 -2.17
C ALA A 67 -11.79 10.38 -2.06
N ASP A 68 -11.69 11.53 -1.39
CA ASP A 68 -12.79 12.38 -0.97
C ASP A 68 -13.91 12.38 -2.01
N ALA A 69 -15.04 11.76 -1.67
CA ALA A 69 -16.22 11.73 -2.52
C ALA A 69 -16.89 13.10 -2.42
N GLY A 70 -16.25 14.12 -3.00
CA GLY A 70 -16.73 15.49 -3.09
C GLY A 70 -17.16 16.07 -1.74
N SER A 71 -16.25 16.79 -1.08
CA SER A 71 -16.67 17.91 -0.24
C SER A 71 -17.74 18.72 -1.02
N PRO A 72 -19.01 18.79 -0.59
CA PRO A 72 -19.90 19.79 -1.15
C PRO A 72 -19.26 21.12 -0.78
N GLU A 73 -18.95 21.94 -1.80
CA GLU A 73 -18.54 23.32 -1.61
C GLU A 73 -19.44 23.92 -0.53
N ALA A 74 -18.83 24.31 0.60
CA ALA A 74 -19.48 25.16 1.59
C ALA A 74 -19.68 26.53 0.93
N ASN A 75 -20.67 26.62 0.04
CA ASN A 75 -21.26 27.87 -0.38
C ASN A 75 -22.29 28.26 0.68
N GLU A 76 -21.82 28.60 1.88
CA GLU A 76 -22.61 29.46 2.77
C GLU A 76 -22.40 30.88 2.27
N GLY A 77 -23.36 31.30 1.44
CA GLY A 77 -23.40 32.61 0.84
C GLY A 77 -23.32 33.73 1.88
N GLU A 78 -22.54 34.74 1.55
CA GLU A 78 -22.80 36.12 1.96
C GLU A 78 -24.27 36.45 1.67
N GLY A 79 -25.06 36.65 2.72
CA GLY A 79 -26.50 36.82 2.61
C GLY A 79 -27.11 37.55 3.80
N GLN A 80 -26.88 38.87 3.81
CA GLN A 80 -27.61 39.95 4.52
C GLN A 80 -27.40 40.14 6.02
#